data_AF-A0A0Q6AH53-F1
#
_entry.id   AF-A0A0Q6AH53-F1
#
_cell.length_a   1.000
_cell.length_b   1.000
_cell.length_c   1.000
_cell.angle_alpha   90.00
_cell.angle_beta   90.00
_cell.angle_gamma   90.00
#
_symmetry.space_group_name_H-M   'P 1'
#
loop_
_entity.id
_entity.type
_entity.pdbx_description
1 polymer ?
#
loop_
_entity_poly.entity_id
_entity_poly.type
_entity_poly.pdbx_seq_one_letter_code
_entity_poly.pdbx_strand_id
1 'polypeptide(L)'
;MYLEFFIIFFLFYLETIFENFVLTKLIGIEQTKVVNISVTIVLIITLGIIGNHLYIKKAKRTLKNAEVKYSEIENQKEFIIKKGGTSYIYVTILLALSILGLFIS
;
A
#
# COMPACT_ATOMS: atom_id res chain seq x y z
N MET A 1 -6.97 0.14 -7.87
CA MET A 1 -5.69 0.16 -7.13
C MET A 1 -5.48 1.47 -6.36
N TYR A 2 -5.73 2.64 -6.95
CA TYR A 2 -5.58 3.91 -6.21
C TYR A 2 -6.61 4.10 -5.10
N LEU A 3 -7.86 3.71 -5.35
CA LEU A 3 -8.93 3.81 -4.35
C LEU A 3 -8.65 2.91 -3.14
N GLU A 4 -8.19 1.68 -3.36
CA GLU A 4 -7.81 0.74 -2.29
C GLU A 4 -6.62 1.27 -1.50
N PHE A 5 -5.62 1.86 -2.16
CA PHE A 5 -4.51 2.54 -1.50
C PHE A 5 -4.96 3.75 -0.67
N PHE A 6 -5.89 4.56 -1.17
CA PHE A 6 -6.46 5.69 -0.44
C PHE A 6 -7.28 5.25 0.77
N ILE A 7 -8.07 4.17 0.65
CA ILE A 7 -8.82 3.59 1.77
C ILE A 7 -7.85 3.10 2.85
N ILE A 8 -6.78 2.40 2.44
CA ILE A 8 -5.71 1.93 3.32
C ILE A 8 -5.06 3.10 4.07
N PHE A 9 -4.67 4.16 3.34
CA PHE A 9 -4.01 5.33 3.92
C PHE A 9 -4.94 6.08 4.88
N PHE A 10 -6.23 6.18 4.53
CA PHE A 10 -7.24 6.81 5.36
C PHE A 10 -7.48 6.05 6.67
N LEU A 11 -7.53 4.71 6.61
CA LEU A 11 -7.63 3.87 7.81
C LEU A 11 -6.40 4.04 8.72
N PHE A 12 -5.20 4.13 8.14
CA PHE A 12 -3.96 4.40 8.88
C PHE A 12 -4.04 5.74 9.61
N TYR A 13 -4.47 6.79 8.91
CA TYR A 13 -4.60 8.12 9.49
C TYR A 13 -5.63 8.18 10.63
N LEU A 14 -6.79 7.52 10.46
CA LEU A 14 -7.80 7.44 11.52
C LEU A 14 -7.31 6.68 12.75
N GLU A 15 -6.57 5.60 12.55
CA GLU A 15 -5.98 4.81 13.63
C GLU A 15 -4.96 5.64 14.42
N THR A 16 -4.07 6.38 13.74
CA THR A 16 -3.12 7.29 14.39
C THR A 16 -3.82 8.39 15.20
N ILE A 17 -4.95 8.93 14.71
CA ILE A 17 -5.76 9.90 15.47
C ILE A 17 -6.35 9.23 16.72
N PHE A 18 -6.92 8.04 16.58
CA PHE A 18 -7.51 7.30 17.70
C PHE A 18 -6.45 7.00 18.79
N GLU A 19 -5.26 6.59 18.40
CA GLU A 19 -4.19 6.29 19.33
C GLU A 19 -3.74 7.53 20.13
N ASN A 20 -3.52 8.65 19.44
CA ASN A 20 -3.02 9.87 20.05
C ASN A 20 -4.05 10.60 20.93
N PHE A 21 -5.33 10.60 20.54
CA PHE A 21 -6.35 11.38 21.26
C PHE A 21 -7.18 10.57 22.24
N VAL A 22 -7.38 9.27 21.99
CA VAL A 22 -8.25 8.41 22.80
C VAL A 22 -7.44 7.45 23.65
N LEU A 23 -6.59 6.62 23.05
CA LEU A 23 -5.79 5.64 23.82
C LEU A 23 -4.83 6.31 24.79
N THR A 24 -4.12 7.34 24.33
CA THR A 24 -3.15 8.08 25.18
C THR A 24 -3.79 8.61 26.46
N LYS A 25 -5.06 9.03 26.40
CA LYS A 25 -5.82 9.49 27.58
C LYS A 25 -6.30 8.34 28.49
N LEU A 26 -6.52 7.15 27.94
CA LEU A 26 -7.10 6.02 28.67
C LEU A 26 -6.04 5.17 29.39
N ILE A 27 -4.92 4.89 28.73
CA ILE A 27 -3.91 3.94 29.24
C ILE A 27 -2.55 4.58 29.53
N GLY A 28 -2.37 5.87 29.23
CA GLY A 28 -1.11 6.58 29.42
C GLY A 28 -0.16 6.47 28.24
N ILE A 29 0.80 7.40 28.17
CA ILE A 29 1.71 7.57 27.03
C ILE A 29 2.60 6.34 26.80
N GLU A 30 3.17 5.77 27.87
CA GLU A 30 4.12 4.66 27.75
C GLU A 30 3.45 3.37 27.26
N GLN A 31 2.25 3.07 27.75
CA GLN A 31 1.45 1.92 27.31
C GLN A 31 0.98 2.11 25.86
N THR A 32 0.61 3.33 25.49
CA THR A 32 0.18 3.65 24.13
C THR A 32 1.30 3.45 23.12
N LYS A 33 2.56 3.78 23.45
CA LYS A 33 3.72 3.50 22.57
C LYS A 33 3.87 2.02 22.24
N VAL A 34 3.69 1.13 23.22
CA VAL A 34 3.80 -0.33 23.02
C VAL A 34 2.67 -0.85 22.14
N VAL A 35 1.44 -0.34 22.35
CA VAL A 35 0.28 -0.68 21.52
C VAL A 35 0.50 -0.20 20.09
N ASN A 36 0.93 1.05 19.90
CA ASN A 36 1.19 1.64 18.59
C ASN A 36 2.19 0.82 17.77
N ILE A 37 3.30 0.39 18.37
CA ILE A 37 4.28 -0.46 17.69
C ILE A 37 3.64 -1.78 17.25
N SER A 38 2.85 -2.39 18.13
CA SER A 38 2.19 -3.68 17.86
C SER A 38 1.15 -3.56 16.74
N VAL A 39 0.32 -2.52 16.78
CA VAL A 39 -0.70 -2.25 15.77
C VAL A 39 -0.03 -1.92 14.44
N THR A 40 1.00 -1.06 14.43
CA THR A 40 1.78 -0.70 13.25
C THR A 40 2.35 -1.94 12.55
N ILE A 41 2.94 -2.88 13.29
CA ILE A 41 3.47 -4.12 12.71
C ILE A 41 2.37 -4.94 12.04
N VAL A 42 1.25 -5.17 12.73
CA VAL A 42 0.11 -5.92 12.19
C VAL A 42 -0.44 -5.24 10.94
N LEU A 43 -0.51 -3.91 10.96
CA LEU A 43 -1.01 -3.11 9.85
C LEU A 43 -0.08 -3.22 8.64
N ILE A 44 1.23 -3.04 8.81
CA ILE A 44 2.22 -3.19 7.73
C ILE A 44 2.14 -4.58 7.09
N ILE A 45 2.06 -5.64 7.90
CA ILE A 45 1.92 -7.02 7.40
C ILE A 45 0.63 -7.16 6.58
N THR A 46 -0.49 -6.69 7.12
CA THR A 46 -1.81 -6.77 6.46
C THR A 46 -1.81 -6.00 5.14
N LEU A 47 -1.22 -4.81 5.11
CA LEU A 47 -1.09 -3.98 3.91
C LEU A 47 -0.16 -4.61 2.88
N GLY A 48 0.94 -5.21 3.30
CA GLY A 48 1.83 -5.97 2.44
C GLY A 48 1.12 -7.12 1.74
N ILE A 49 0.34 -7.91 2.50
CA ILE A 49 -0.43 -9.03 1.96
C ILE A 49 -1.52 -8.56 0.99
N ILE A 50 -2.34 -7.57 1.39
CA ILE A 50 -3.42 -7.03 0.55
C ILE A 50 -2.85 -6.37 -0.71
N GLY A 51 -1.82 -5.55 -0.56
CA GLY A 51 -1.14 -4.88 -1.66
C GLY A 51 -0.59 -5.87 -2.67
N ASN A 52 0.08 -6.93 -2.20
CA ASN A 52 0.60 -7.98 -3.07
C ASN A 52 -0.53 -8.78 -3.75
N HIS A 53 -1.61 -9.08 -3.04
CA HIS A 53 -2.79 -9.73 -3.62
C HIS A 53 -3.39 -8.89 -4.76
N LEU A 54 -3.59 -7.59 -4.54
CA LEU A 54 -4.10 -6.66 -5.56
C LEU A 54 -3.14 -6.53 -6.74
N TYR A 55 -1.84 -6.51 -6.49
CA TYR A 55 -0.81 -6.51 -7.53
C TYR A 55 -0.90 -7.76 -8.42
N ILE A 56 -0.91 -8.95 -7.82
CA ILE A 56 -1.04 -10.23 -8.55
C ILE A 56 -2.35 -10.28 -9.33
N LYS A 57 -3.46 -9.83 -8.73
CA LYS A 57 -4.78 -9.77 -9.39
C LYS A 57 -4.75 -8.85 -10.62
N LYS A 58 -4.11 -7.68 -10.50
CA LYS A 58 -3.91 -6.76 -11.63
C LYS A 58 -3.03 -7.40 -12.71
N ALA A 59 -1.94 -8.05 -12.34
CA ALA A 59 -1.03 -8.72 -13.27
C ALA A 59 -1.77 -9.80 -14.08
N LYS A 60 -2.53 -10.68 -13.42
CA LYS A 60 -3.37 -11.69 -14.09
C LYS A 60 -4.37 -11.07 -15.06
N ARG A 61 -5.02 -9.97 -14.69
CA ARG A 61 -5.96 -9.27 -15.57
C ARG A 61 -5.25 -8.67 -16.79
N THR A 62 -4.07 -8.07 -16.59
CA THR A 62 -3.27 -7.50 -17.69
C THR A 62 -2.81 -8.57 -18.66
N LEU A 63 -2.36 -9.74 -18.16
CA LEU A 63 -1.98 -10.89 -18.97
C LEU A 63 -3.17 -11.38 -19.83
N LYS A 64 -4.32 -11.64 -19.20
CA LYS A 64 -5.52 -12.08 -19.92
C LYS A 64 -5.97 -11.07 -20.99
N ASN A 65 -5.88 -9.77 -20.68
CA ASN A 65 -6.21 -8.73 -21.65
C ASN A 65 -5.22 -8.65 -22.80
N ALA A 66 -3.94 -8.97 -22.57
CA ALA A 66 -2.93 -9.03 -23.63
C ALA A 66 -3.23 -10.18 -24.60
N GLU A 67 -3.50 -11.38 -24.07
CA GLU A 67 -3.84 -12.58 -24.85
C GLU A 67 -5.09 -12.37 -25.72
N VAL A 68 -6.11 -11.69 -25.19
CA VAL A 68 -7.34 -11.40 -25.95
C VAL A 68 -7.11 -10.35 -27.04
N LYS A 69 -6.21 -9.38 -26.79
CA LYS A 69 -6.06 -8.20 -27.66
C LYS A 69 -5.01 -8.39 -28.76
N TYR A 70 -4.01 -9.25 -28.54
CA TYR A 70 -2.92 -9.47 -29.47
C TYR A 70 -2.72 -10.97 -29.68
N SER A 71 -2.72 -11.42 -30.94
CA SER A 71 -2.47 -12.82 -31.30
C SER A 71 -0.98 -13.20 -31.20
N GLU A 72 -0.09 -12.23 -31.45
CA GLU A 72 1.36 -12.45 -31.43
C GLU A 72 1.97 -12.22 -30.05
N ILE A 73 2.87 -13.12 -29.66
CA ILE A 73 3.55 -13.11 -28.35
C ILE A 73 4.40 -11.84 -28.15
N GLU A 74 5.09 -11.36 -29.19
CA GLU A 74 5.89 -10.12 -29.12
C GLU A 74 5.04 -8.91 -28.73
N ASN A 75 3.86 -8.76 -29.35
CA ASN A 75 2.94 -7.66 -29.10
C ASN A 75 2.28 -7.77 -27.71
N GLN A 76 2.02 -8.99 -27.23
CA GLN A 76 1.57 -9.22 -25.86
C GLN A 76 2.62 -8.77 -24.84
N LYS A 77 3.90 -9.14 -25.03
CA LYS A 77 5.00 -8.74 -24.16
C LYS A 77 5.14 -7.22 -24.08
N GLU A 78 5.12 -6.53 -25.22
CA GLU A 78 5.26 -5.08 -25.25
C GLU A 78 4.10 -4.38 -24.51
N PHE A 79 2.87 -4.87 -24.69
CA PHE A 79 1.71 -4.38 -23.97
C PHE A 79 1.81 -4.59 -22.46
N ILE A 80 2.24 -5.78 -22.03
CA ILE A 80 2.43 -6.11 -20.60
C ILE A 80 3.52 -5.24 -19.99
N ILE A 81 4.62 -4.99 -20.68
CA ILE A 81 5.69 -4.10 -20.19
C ILE A 81 5.15 -2.68 -20.00
N LYS A 82 4.41 -2.14 -20.98
CA LYS A 82 3.80 -0.80 -20.90
C LYS A 82 2.74 -0.65 -19.81
N LYS A 83 1.95 -1.70 -19.53
CA LYS A 83 0.78 -1.63 -18.60
C LYS A 83 1.02 -2.27 -17.23
N GLY A 84 1.89 -3.27 -17.18
CA GLY A 84 2.16 -4.14 -16.04
C GLY A 84 3.33 -3.69 -15.17
N GLY A 85 4.16 -2.76 -15.66
CA GLY A 85 5.20 -2.15 -14.84
C GLY A 85 4.61 -1.51 -13.57
N THR A 86 5.21 -1.81 -12.42
CA THR A 86 5.04 -1.00 -11.22
C THR A 86 5.47 0.41 -11.59
N SER A 87 4.53 1.37 -11.61
CA SER A 87 4.90 2.73 -11.97
C SER A 87 5.85 3.23 -10.89
N TYR A 88 7.12 3.42 -11.26
CA TYR A 88 8.18 3.91 -10.37
C TYR A 88 7.73 5.14 -9.59
N ILE A 89 6.85 5.94 -10.19
CA ILE A 89 6.17 7.08 -9.55
C ILE A 89 5.57 6.71 -8.18
N TYR A 90 4.84 5.60 -8.04
CA TYR A 90 4.24 5.24 -6.73
C TYR A 90 5.27 4.74 -5.73
N VAL A 91 6.32 4.05 -6.21
CA VAL A 91 7.44 3.63 -5.35
C VAL A 91 8.20 4.86 -4.85
N THR A 92 8.45 5.83 -5.72
CA THR A 92 9.12 7.09 -5.39
C THR A 92 8.27 7.96 -4.46
N ILE A 93 6.95 8.05 -4.67
CA ILE A 93 6.03 8.77 -3.76
C ILE A 93 6.00 8.11 -2.40
N LEU A 94 5.91 6.78 -2.33
CA LEU A 94 5.93 6.05 -1.06
C LEU A 94 7.26 6.28 -0.32
N LEU A 95 8.39 6.19 -1.04
CA LEU A 95 9.71 6.46 -0.47
C LEU A 95 9.82 7.90 0.07
N ALA A 96 9.34 8.89 -0.68
CA ALA A 96 9.34 10.29 -0.27
C ALA A 96 8.46 10.53 0.97
N LEU A 97 7.28 9.91 1.04
CA LEU A 97 6.40 9.99 2.21
C LEU A 97 7.03 9.31 3.44
N SER A 98 7.68 8.16 3.27
CA SER A 98 8.40 7.50 4.36
C SER A 98 9.57 8.35 4.88
N ILE A 99 10.33 8.99 3.99
CA ILE A 99 11.40 9.91 4.36
C ILE A 99 10.84 11.12 5.11
N LEU A 100 9.77 11.74 4.60
CA LEU A 100 9.10 12.86 5.26
C LEU A 100 8.55 12.48 6.65
N GLY A 101 8.01 11.27 6.79
CA GLY A 101 7.53 10.75 8.06
C GLY A 101 8.63 10.69 9.14
N LEU A 102 9.87 10.34 8.76
CA LEU A 102 11.03 10.31 9.67
C LEU A 102 11.46 11.70 10.16
N PHE A 103 11.12 12.78 9.43
CA PHE A 103 11.45 14.15 9.81
C PHE A 103 10.34 14.82 10.65
N ILE A 104 9.14 14.24 10.67
CA ILE A 104 7.97 14.79 11.36
C ILE A 104 7.68 14.05 12.69
N SER A 105 8.17 12.81 12.85
CA SER A 105 8.17 12.05 14.11
C SER A 105 9.26 12.50 15.07
#